data_AF-A0A2H0PJ82-F1
#
_entry.id   AF-A0A2H0PJ82-F1
#
_cell.length_a   1.000
_cell.length_b   1.000
_cell.length_c   1.000
_cell.angle_alpha   90.00
_cell.angle_beta   90.00
_cell.angle_gamma   90.00
#
_symmetry.space_group_name_H-M   'P 1'
#
loop_
_entity.id
_entity.type
_entity.pdbx_description
1 polymer ?
#
loop_
_entity_poly.entity_id
_entity_poly.type
_entity_poly.pdbx_seq_one_letter_code
_entity_poly.pdbx_strand_id
1 'polypeptide(L)'
;MRVFYCLLSLGLTSLIAGCAQRLDEFETRLTDLDERSKILESKSGLPIGSDRELLESRKLADVRTQVTAIKNDHTLLQGKVESIEFENKSLSERVARLEQELDRLDKKAQAAVVASPTEDKGSSPDAAYEIALEAHQKGDFSKSRDLFLKFVKENPQHPLADNAVYWIGESYMTEKSYRNALVRFQDLVEKFPNSDKRCDAMSRQVDAFQALGMDEEAKSYGDLRTKECRKN
;
A
#
# COMPACT_ATOMS: atom_id res chain seq x y z
N MET A 1 48.62 -91.70 -23.80
CA MET A 1 48.54 -90.46 -22.98
C MET A 1 48.67 -89.15 -23.76
N ARG A 2 49.46 -89.04 -24.84
CA ARG A 2 49.67 -87.76 -25.55
C ARG A 2 48.44 -87.19 -26.30
N VAL A 3 47.54 -88.04 -26.78
CA VAL A 3 46.34 -87.60 -27.55
C VAL A 3 45.26 -86.98 -26.64
N PHE A 4 45.14 -87.44 -25.39
CA PHE A 4 44.15 -86.92 -24.43
C PHE A 4 44.50 -85.49 -23.94
N TYR A 5 45.79 -85.20 -23.74
CA TYR A 5 46.24 -83.85 -23.36
C TYR A 5 46.01 -82.81 -24.46
N CYS A 6 46.07 -83.22 -25.73
CA CYS A 6 45.86 -82.34 -26.88
C CYS A 6 44.38 -81.97 -27.06
N LEU A 7 43.46 -82.90 -26.78
CA LEU A 7 42.02 -82.64 -26.82
C LEU A 7 41.53 -81.79 -25.64
N LEU A 8 42.11 -81.97 -24.45
CA LEU A 8 41.85 -81.13 -23.28
C LEU A 8 42.36 -79.69 -23.46
N SER A 9 43.52 -79.49 -24.12
CA SER A 9 44.02 -78.13 -24.38
C SER A 9 43.22 -77.38 -25.46
N LEU A 10 42.73 -78.09 -26.48
CA LEU A 10 41.88 -77.51 -27.54
C LEU A 10 40.48 -77.11 -27.04
N GLY A 11 39.91 -77.86 -26.08
CA GLY A 11 38.64 -77.52 -25.45
C GLY A 11 38.73 -76.29 -24.53
N LEU A 12 39.84 -76.15 -23.80
CA LEU A 12 40.06 -75.04 -22.88
C LEU A 12 40.29 -73.71 -23.61
N THR A 13 40.99 -73.71 -24.75
CA THR A 13 41.21 -72.50 -25.56
C THR A 13 39.93 -71.99 -26.22
N SER A 14 39.04 -72.90 -26.64
CA SER A 14 37.75 -72.53 -27.24
C SER A 14 36.79 -71.89 -26.22
N LEU A 15 36.81 -72.36 -24.96
CA LEU A 15 36.01 -71.80 -23.88
C LEU A 15 36.50 -70.39 -23.48
N ILE A 16 37.82 -70.18 -23.44
CA ILE A 16 38.42 -68.88 -23.14
C ILE A 16 38.14 -67.87 -24.27
N ALA A 17 38.22 -68.30 -25.53
CA ALA A 17 37.88 -67.44 -26.68
C ALA A 17 36.41 -66.99 -26.69
N GLY A 18 35.49 -67.88 -26.32
CA GLY A 18 34.07 -67.55 -26.20
C GLY A 18 33.75 -66.57 -25.05
N CYS A 19 34.51 -66.62 -23.95
CA CYS A 19 34.41 -65.62 -22.88
C CYS A 19 34.95 -64.25 -23.31
N ALA A 20 36.06 -64.21 -24.03
CA ALA A 20 36.63 -62.96 -24.54
C ALA A 20 35.66 -62.22 -25.48
N GLN A 21 35.04 -62.93 -26.42
CA GLN A 21 34.05 -62.33 -27.34
C GLN A 21 32.83 -61.74 -26.63
N ARG A 22 32.33 -62.37 -25.55
CA ARG A 22 31.21 -61.82 -24.78
C ARG A 22 31.59 -60.62 -23.93
N LEU A 23 32.84 -60.57 -23.46
CA LEU A 23 33.38 -59.41 -22.74
C LEU A 23 33.48 -58.19 -23.64
N ASP A 24 34.02 -58.35 -24.86
CA ASP A 24 34.09 -57.28 -25.85
C ASP A 24 32.69 -56.77 -26.26
N GLU A 25 31.72 -57.67 -26.42
CA GLU A 25 30.33 -57.29 -26.71
C GLU A 25 29.72 -56.49 -25.54
N PHE A 26 30.08 -56.83 -24.30
CA PHE A 26 29.59 -56.13 -23.13
C PHE A 26 30.22 -54.73 -22.99
N GLU A 27 31.53 -54.60 -23.21
CA GLU A 27 32.20 -53.30 -23.24
C GLU A 27 31.63 -52.38 -24.33
N THR A 28 31.37 -52.93 -25.52
CA THR A 28 30.77 -52.18 -26.62
C THR A 28 29.35 -51.70 -26.28
N ARG A 29 28.57 -52.50 -25.53
CA ARG A 29 27.24 -52.07 -25.05
C ARG A 29 27.33 -51.02 -23.96
N LEU A 30 28.35 -51.09 -23.09
CA LEU A 30 28.57 -50.08 -22.06
C LEU A 30 28.94 -48.72 -22.68
N THR A 31 29.76 -48.72 -23.74
CA THR A 31 30.12 -47.47 -24.43
C THR A 31 28.95 -46.87 -25.21
N ASP A 32 28.12 -47.68 -25.89
CA ASP A 32 26.89 -47.21 -26.55
C ASP A 32 25.87 -46.65 -25.54
N LEU A 33 25.73 -47.29 -24.38
CA LEU A 33 24.86 -46.78 -23.31
C LEU A 33 25.36 -45.45 -22.72
N ASP A 34 26.66 -45.29 -22.54
CA ASP A 34 27.28 -44.05 -22.06
C ASP A 34 27.07 -42.89 -23.06
N GLU A 35 27.26 -43.17 -24.36
CA GLU A 35 27.03 -42.17 -25.40
C GLU A 35 25.56 -41.77 -25.51
N ARG A 36 24.64 -42.74 -25.39
CA ARG A 36 23.19 -42.46 -25.33
C ARG A 36 22.80 -41.65 -24.10
N SER A 37 23.42 -41.89 -22.94
CA SER A 37 23.22 -41.09 -21.73
C SER A 37 23.60 -39.63 -21.98
N LYS A 38 24.80 -39.39 -22.52
CA LYS A 38 25.29 -38.03 -22.84
C LYS A 38 24.40 -37.29 -23.84
N ILE A 39 23.86 -38.00 -24.83
CA ILE A 39 22.92 -37.42 -25.81
C ILE A 39 21.59 -37.03 -25.13
N LEU A 40 21.10 -37.83 -24.19
CA LEU A 40 19.89 -37.52 -23.42
C LEU A 40 20.10 -36.34 -22.46
N GLU A 41 21.30 -36.19 -21.86
CA GLU A 41 21.69 -35.02 -21.08
C GLU A 41 21.66 -33.75 -21.92
N SER A 42 22.27 -33.79 -23.10
CA SER A 42 22.30 -32.66 -24.05
C SER A 42 20.89 -32.25 -24.52
N LYS A 43 19.98 -33.21 -24.73
CA LYS A 43 18.62 -32.93 -25.21
C LYS A 43 17.65 -32.45 -24.12
N SER A 44 17.86 -32.84 -22.86
CA SER A 44 16.96 -32.49 -21.75
C SER A 44 17.36 -31.22 -21.00
N GLY A 45 18.60 -30.74 -21.16
CA GLY A 45 19.10 -29.51 -20.52
C GLY A 45 19.13 -29.55 -18.98
N LEU A 46 18.91 -30.73 -18.38
CA LEU A 46 18.77 -30.94 -16.95
C LEU A 46 19.74 -32.06 -16.51
N PRO A 47 20.76 -31.76 -15.69
CA PRO A 47 21.65 -32.78 -15.14
C PRO A 47 20.87 -33.72 -14.21
N ILE A 48 20.90 -35.03 -14.48
CA ILE A 48 20.27 -36.05 -13.64
C ILE A 48 21.32 -36.54 -12.62
N GLY A 49 21.14 -36.15 -11.37
CA GLY A 49 21.88 -36.67 -10.22
C GLY A 49 22.79 -35.64 -9.55
N SER A 50 22.59 -35.42 -8.24
CA SER A 50 23.28 -34.48 -7.33
C SER A 50 22.98 -32.98 -7.48
N ASP A 51 23.07 -32.38 -8.67
CA ASP A 51 22.92 -30.91 -8.82
C ASP A 51 21.48 -30.42 -8.60
N ARG A 52 20.48 -31.22 -9.00
CA ARG A 52 19.06 -30.91 -8.76
C ARG A 52 18.72 -30.91 -7.27
N GLU A 53 19.29 -31.84 -6.51
CA GLU A 53 19.06 -31.96 -5.07
C GLU A 53 19.78 -30.83 -4.29
N LEU A 54 20.97 -30.44 -4.75
CA LEU A 54 21.69 -29.26 -4.28
C LEU A 54 20.95 -27.95 -4.60
N LEU A 55 20.36 -27.82 -5.78
CA LEU A 55 19.59 -26.64 -6.16
C LEU A 55 18.30 -26.51 -5.35
N GLU A 56 17.56 -27.61 -5.18
CA GLU A 56 16.34 -27.62 -4.38
C GLU A 56 16.63 -27.36 -2.90
N SER A 57 17.69 -27.94 -2.33
CA SER A 57 18.11 -27.64 -0.96
C SER A 57 18.53 -26.18 -0.77
N ARG A 58 19.20 -25.57 -1.76
CA ARG A 58 19.56 -24.14 -1.73
C ARG A 58 18.33 -23.22 -1.78
N LYS A 59 17.37 -23.51 -2.65
CA LYS A 59 16.07 -22.79 -2.69
C LYS A 59 15.32 -22.93 -1.37
N LEU A 60 15.30 -24.14 -0.80
CA LEU A 60 14.65 -24.41 0.48
C LEU A 60 15.30 -23.63 1.63
N ALA A 61 16.63 -23.51 1.63
CA ALA A 61 17.37 -22.73 2.62
C ALA A 61 17.08 -21.22 2.52
N ASP A 62 16.98 -20.69 1.30
CA ASP A 62 16.61 -19.29 1.06
C ASP A 62 15.19 -19.00 1.54
N VAL A 63 14.21 -19.84 1.15
CA VAL A 63 12.82 -19.72 1.61
C VAL A 63 12.73 -19.81 3.14
N ARG A 64 13.49 -20.71 3.78
CA ARG A 64 13.55 -20.81 5.25
C ARG A 64 14.08 -19.54 5.91
N THR A 65 15.07 -18.91 5.29
CA THR A 65 15.64 -17.64 5.75
C THR A 65 14.60 -16.52 5.63
N GLN A 66 13.91 -16.43 4.49
CA GLN A 66 12.83 -15.47 4.28
C GLN A 66 11.67 -15.67 5.25
N VAL A 67 11.23 -16.91 5.48
CA VAL A 67 10.17 -17.23 6.44
C VAL A 67 10.56 -16.82 7.86
N THR A 68 11.84 -16.97 8.23
CA THR A 68 12.33 -16.53 9.54
C THR A 68 12.33 -15.00 9.65
N ALA A 69 12.76 -14.29 8.61
CA ALA A 69 12.70 -12.82 8.55
C ALA A 69 11.25 -12.32 8.66
N ILE A 70 10.34 -12.87 7.85
CA ILE A 70 8.91 -12.53 7.88
C ILE A 70 8.31 -12.79 9.27
N LYS A 71 8.70 -13.88 9.94
CA LYS A 71 8.21 -14.19 11.29
C LYS A 71 8.70 -13.19 12.34
N ASN A 72 9.93 -12.72 12.22
CA ASN A 72 10.47 -11.67 13.08
C ASN A 72 9.76 -10.34 12.83
N ASP A 73 9.56 -9.97 11.57
CA ASP A 73 8.81 -8.76 11.19
C ASP A 73 7.36 -8.82 11.67
N HIS A 74 6.71 -9.99 11.57
CA HIS A 74 5.37 -10.20 12.11
C HIS A 74 5.33 -9.97 13.62
N THR A 75 6.30 -10.50 14.37
CA THR A 75 6.38 -10.31 15.82
C THR A 75 6.58 -8.83 16.17
N LEU A 76 7.42 -8.12 15.41
CA LEU A 76 7.64 -6.69 15.58
C LEU A 76 6.39 -5.88 15.26
N LEU A 77 5.71 -6.19 14.15
CA LEU A 77 4.47 -5.53 13.74
C LEU A 77 3.36 -5.77 14.76
N GLN A 78 3.25 -6.98 15.33
CA GLN A 78 2.31 -7.25 16.42
C GLN A 78 2.57 -6.35 17.63
N GLY A 79 3.83 -6.21 18.07
CA GLY A 79 4.15 -5.29 19.17
C GLY A 79 3.84 -3.82 18.84
N LYS A 80 4.04 -3.39 17.59
CA LYS A 80 3.64 -2.04 17.13
C LYS A 80 2.12 -1.87 17.15
N VAL A 81 1.35 -2.86 16.71
CA VAL A 81 -0.11 -2.83 16.74
C VAL A 81 -0.60 -2.71 18.17
N GLU A 82 -0.08 -3.52 19.09
CA GLU A 82 -0.44 -3.44 20.52
C GLU A 82 -0.14 -2.05 21.12
N SER A 83 1.03 -1.48 20.79
CA SER A 83 1.40 -0.13 21.22
C SER A 83 0.44 0.93 20.66
N ILE A 84 0.10 0.84 19.37
CA ILE A 84 -0.83 1.77 18.71
C ILE A 84 -2.24 1.63 19.28
N GLU A 85 -2.71 0.41 19.56
CA GLU A 85 -4.01 0.17 20.19
C GLU A 85 -4.07 0.77 21.60
N PHE A 86 -2.99 0.66 22.37
CA PHE A 86 -2.88 1.29 23.68
C PHE A 86 -2.90 2.82 23.59
N GLU A 87 -2.13 3.40 22.67
CA GLU A 87 -2.13 4.86 22.42
C GLU A 87 -3.49 5.36 21.96
N ASN A 88 -4.14 4.65 21.03
CA ASN A 88 -5.50 4.98 20.56
C ASN A 88 -6.51 4.95 21.69
N LYS A 89 -6.45 3.95 22.58
CA LYS A 89 -7.33 3.88 23.75
C LYS A 89 -7.09 5.09 24.67
N SER A 90 -5.83 5.39 24.99
CA SER A 90 -5.46 6.53 25.83
C SER A 90 -5.91 7.86 25.22
N LEU A 91 -5.75 8.03 23.91
CA LEU A 91 -6.24 9.20 23.18
C LEU A 91 -7.77 9.30 23.21
N SER A 92 -8.48 8.19 22.97
CA SER A 92 -9.94 8.16 23.04
C SER A 92 -10.45 8.54 24.43
N GLU A 93 -9.80 8.08 25.50
CA GLU A 93 -10.14 8.48 26.87
C GLU A 93 -9.86 9.96 27.14
N ARG A 94 -8.77 10.51 26.58
CA ARG A 94 -8.47 11.95 26.67
C ARG A 94 -9.50 12.78 25.93
N VAL A 95 -9.91 12.35 24.74
CA VAL A 95 -10.97 13.01 23.96
C VAL A 95 -12.28 13.00 24.75
N ALA A 96 -12.70 11.86 25.30
CA ALA A 96 -13.92 11.78 26.12
C ALA A 96 -13.88 12.71 27.35
N ARG A 97 -12.73 12.85 28.01
CA ARG A 97 -12.56 13.80 29.12
C ARG A 97 -12.66 15.25 28.66
N LEU A 98 -12.04 15.59 27.54
CA LEU A 98 -12.11 16.94 26.98
C LEU A 98 -13.52 17.28 26.51
N GLU A 99 -14.25 16.33 25.91
CA GLU A 99 -15.66 16.50 25.54
C GLU A 99 -16.53 16.74 26.78
N GLN A 100 -16.31 16.00 27.87
CA GLN A 100 -17.01 16.24 29.13
C GLN A 100 -16.67 17.62 29.72
N GLU A 101 -15.43 18.05 29.61
CA GLU A 101 -15.00 19.36 30.09
C GLU A 101 -15.56 20.49 29.22
N LEU A 102 -15.61 20.32 27.90
CA LEU A 102 -16.29 21.22 26.98
C LEU A 102 -17.78 21.32 27.28
N ASP A 103 -18.49 20.21 27.53
CA ASP A 103 -19.91 20.24 27.92
C ASP A 103 -20.12 20.96 29.26
N ARG A 104 -19.21 20.79 30.23
CA ARG A 104 -19.25 21.54 31.49
C ARG A 104 -18.99 23.04 31.29
N LEU A 105 -18.01 23.38 30.45
CA LEU A 105 -17.68 24.76 30.13
C LEU A 105 -18.78 25.42 29.31
N ASP A 106 -19.41 24.70 28.38
CA ASP A 106 -20.56 25.16 27.61
C ASP A 106 -21.78 25.37 28.50
N LYS A 107 -22.10 24.43 29.41
CA LYS A 107 -23.16 24.63 30.42
C LYS A 107 -22.87 25.81 31.36
N LYS A 108 -21.60 26.02 31.74
CA LYS A 108 -21.18 27.16 32.56
C LYS A 108 -21.22 28.47 31.78
N ALA A 109 -20.83 28.45 30.51
CA ALA A 109 -20.92 29.58 29.60
C ALA A 109 -22.39 29.92 29.33
N GLN A 110 -23.24 28.95 29.01
CA GLN A 110 -24.69 29.13 28.87
C GLN A 110 -25.34 29.60 30.16
N ALA A 111 -24.94 29.12 31.34
CA ALA A 111 -25.41 29.67 32.61
C ALA A 111 -24.97 31.13 32.83
N ALA A 112 -23.83 31.55 32.26
CA ALA A 112 -23.38 32.94 32.25
C ALA A 112 -24.05 33.78 31.14
N VAL A 113 -24.43 33.17 30.01
CA VAL A 113 -25.13 33.81 28.88
C VAL A 113 -26.64 33.95 29.17
N VAL A 114 -27.26 33.07 29.96
CA VAL A 114 -28.65 33.23 30.42
C VAL A 114 -28.79 34.43 31.38
N ALA A 115 -27.68 34.93 31.93
CA ALA A 115 -27.65 36.20 32.68
C ALA A 115 -27.38 37.45 31.80
N SER A 116 -27.24 37.30 30.48
CA SER A 116 -27.04 38.42 29.55
C SER A 116 -27.76 38.16 28.21
N PRO A 117 -28.85 38.87 27.89
CA PRO A 117 -29.62 38.58 26.69
C PRO A 117 -28.86 39.06 25.46
N THR A 118 -28.36 38.13 24.65
CA THR A 118 -28.10 38.38 23.23
C THR A 118 -28.74 37.28 22.40
N GLU A 119 -29.81 37.69 21.74
CA GLU A 119 -30.46 37.07 20.60
C GLU A 119 -29.45 36.62 19.54
N ASP A 120 -29.64 35.45 18.93
CA ASP A 120 -29.49 35.33 17.46
C ASP A 120 -30.25 34.10 16.93
N LYS A 121 -31.55 34.29 16.72
CA LYS A 121 -32.28 33.66 15.63
C LYS A 121 -32.44 34.74 14.55
N GLY A 122 -31.41 35.03 13.75
CA GLY A 122 -31.50 36.15 12.82
C GLY A 122 -30.38 36.38 11.80
N SER A 123 -29.24 35.68 11.79
CA SER A 123 -28.29 35.86 10.68
C SER A 123 -28.70 35.06 9.43
N SER A 124 -28.90 35.77 8.31
CA SER A 124 -29.09 35.16 6.98
C SER A 124 -27.95 34.19 6.67
N PRO A 125 -28.15 33.11 5.90
CA PRO A 125 -27.06 32.26 5.42
C PRO A 125 -25.87 33.06 4.84
N ASP A 126 -26.14 34.13 4.08
CA ASP A 126 -25.10 35.01 3.56
C ASP A 126 -24.29 35.68 4.68
N ALA A 127 -24.95 36.17 5.73
CA ALA A 127 -24.28 36.78 6.87
C ALA A 127 -23.43 35.74 7.64
N ALA A 128 -23.93 34.51 7.79
CA ALA A 128 -23.16 33.43 8.41
C ALA A 128 -21.89 33.08 7.60
N TYR A 129 -21.98 33.09 6.27
CA TYR A 129 -20.84 32.90 5.39
C TYR A 129 -19.82 34.04 5.52
N GLU A 130 -20.28 35.31 5.52
CA GLU A 130 -19.39 36.47 5.66
C GLU A 130 -18.64 36.47 7.00
N ILE A 131 -19.30 36.08 8.10
CA ILE A 131 -18.63 35.96 9.41
C ILE A 131 -17.53 34.89 9.37
N ALA A 132 -17.77 33.77 8.69
CA ALA A 132 -16.78 32.70 8.51
C ALA A 132 -15.58 33.17 7.66
N LEU A 133 -15.84 33.96 6.62
CA LEU A 133 -14.82 34.55 5.75
C LEU A 133 -13.99 35.62 6.48
N GLU A 134 -14.63 36.47 7.31
CA GLU A 134 -13.93 37.46 8.11
C GLU A 134 -12.96 36.79 9.11
N ALA A 135 -13.38 35.68 9.73
CA ALA A 135 -12.50 34.88 10.58
C ALA A 135 -11.29 34.32 9.80
N HIS A 136 -11.51 33.86 8.56
CA HIS A 136 -10.44 33.40 7.67
C HIS A 136 -9.43 34.51 7.38
N GLN A 137 -9.93 35.70 7.02
CA GLN A 137 -9.11 36.87 6.68
C GLN A 137 -8.29 37.36 7.88
N LYS A 138 -8.81 37.22 9.10
CA LYS A 138 -8.09 37.50 10.35
C LYS A 138 -7.04 36.44 10.70
N GLY A 139 -6.97 35.35 9.96
CA GLY A 139 -6.06 34.23 10.20
C GLY A 139 -6.53 33.27 11.29
N ASP A 140 -7.77 33.41 11.78
CA ASP A 140 -8.37 32.47 12.72
C ASP A 140 -8.97 31.29 11.94
N PHE A 141 -8.07 30.47 11.38
CA PHE A 141 -8.41 29.35 10.51
C PHE A 141 -9.24 28.28 11.23
N SER A 142 -9.02 28.06 12.52
CA SER A 142 -9.83 27.12 13.30
C SER A 142 -11.28 27.58 13.40
N LYS A 143 -11.51 28.83 13.86
CA LYS A 143 -12.86 29.38 13.96
C LYS A 143 -13.53 29.48 12.60
N SER A 144 -12.78 29.90 11.58
CA SER A 144 -13.28 29.96 10.21
C SER A 144 -13.78 28.61 9.72
N ARG A 145 -13.01 27.53 9.93
CA ARG A 145 -13.45 26.18 9.58
C ARG A 145 -14.71 25.77 10.31
N ASP A 146 -14.80 26.02 11.62
CA ASP A 146 -15.98 25.65 12.41
C ASP A 146 -17.24 26.36 11.89
N LEU A 147 -17.11 27.65 11.56
CA LEU A 147 -18.20 28.44 10.99
C LEU A 147 -18.59 27.96 9.59
N PHE A 148 -17.64 27.70 8.70
CA PHE A 148 -17.93 27.16 7.37
C PHE A 148 -18.52 25.74 7.43
N LEU A 149 -18.05 24.88 8.34
CA LEU A 149 -18.61 23.54 8.55
C LEU A 149 -20.07 23.62 9.00
N LYS A 150 -20.37 24.53 9.93
CA LYS A 150 -21.75 24.81 10.34
C LYS A 150 -22.59 25.31 9.17
N PHE A 151 -22.07 26.28 8.40
CA PHE A 151 -22.76 26.84 7.24
C PHE A 151 -23.13 25.77 6.20
N VAL A 152 -22.19 24.89 5.82
CA VAL A 152 -22.41 23.80 4.86
C VAL A 152 -23.41 22.77 5.39
N LYS A 153 -23.36 22.47 6.69
CA LYS A 153 -24.29 21.53 7.34
C LYS A 153 -25.72 22.07 7.35
N GLU A 154 -25.89 23.36 7.64
CA GLU A 154 -27.21 24.01 7.75
C GLU A 154 -27.77 24.41 6.39
N ASN A 155 -26.90 24.69 5.41
CA ASN A 155 -27.27 25.23 4.10
C ASN A 155 -26.61 24.44 2.93
N PRO A 156 -26.81 23.12 2.83
CA PRO A 156 -26.07 22.27 1.88
C PRO A 156 -26.34 22.57 0.40
N GLN A 157 -27.47 23.22 0.08
CA GLN A 157 -27.85 23.62 -1.28
C GLN A 157 -27.59 25.10 -1.57
N HIS A 158 -26.97 25.83 -0.63
CA HIS A 158 -26.70 27.25 -0.84
C HIS A 158 -25.70 27.44 -1.98
N PRO A 159 -25.85 28.49 -2.82
CA PRO A 159 -24.88 28.81 -3.87
C PRO A 159 -23.44 29.10 -3.40
N LEU A 160 -23.21 29.19 -2.08
CA LEU A 160 -21.89 29.40 -1.46
C LEU A 160 -21.39 28.17 -0.70
N ALA A 161 -22.15 27.07 -0.69
CA ALA A 161 -21.80 25.87 0.07
C ALA A 161 -20.50 25.24 -0.46
N ASP A 162 -20.31 25.22 -1.77
CA ASP A 162 -19.07 24.79 -2.43
C ASP A 162 -17.88 25.70 -2.08
N ASN A 163 -18.09 27.02 -2.10
CA ASN A 163 -17.08 27.99 -1.73
C ASN A 163 -16.68 27.86 -0.26
N ALA A 164 -17.64 27.60 0.63
CA ALA A 164 -17.37 27.33 2.04
C ALA A 164 -16.48 26.08 2.21
N VAL A 165 -16.77 24.98 1.49
CA VAL A 165 -15.91 23.79 1.50
C VAL A 165 -14.50 24.10 0.98
N TYR A 166 -14.39 24.94 -0.06
CA TYR A 166 -13.11 25.40 -0.58
C TYR A 166 -12.29 26.15 0.49
N TRP A 167 -12.91 27.09 1.22
CA TRP A 167 -12.23 27.82 2.29
C TRP A 167 -11.81 26.94 3.47
N ILE A 168 -12.54 25.86 3.77
CA ILE A 168 -12.11 24.87 4.77
C ILE A 168 -10.83 24.17 4.31
N GLY A 169 -10.76 23.76 3.03
CA GLY A 169 -9.56 23.19 2.43
C GLY A 169 -8.37 24.16 2.47
N GLU A 170 -8.59 25.40 2.05
CA GLU A 170 -7.57 26.46 2.08
C GLU A 170 -7.04 26.75 3.49
N SER A 171 -7.92 26.72 4.49
CA SER A 171 -7.54 26.87 5.89
C SER A 171 -6.57 25.78 6.33
N TYR A 172 -6.81 24.53 5.92
CA TYR A 172 -5.87 23.43 6.18
C TYR A 172 -4.58 23.54 5.36
N MET A 173 -4.63 24.04 4.12
CA MET A 173 -3.42 24.31 3.31
C MET A 173 -2.50 25.31 4.01
N THR A 174 -3.06 26.43 4.49
CA THR A 174 -2.30 27.47 5.19
C THR A 174 -1.63 26.95 6.45
N GLU A 175 -2.32 26.09 7.21
CA GLU A 175 -1.77 25.43 8.39
C GLU A 175 -0.86 24.23 8.07
N LYS A 176 -0.58 23.96 6.78
CA LYS A 176 0.22 22.82 6.31
C LYS A 176 -0.35 21.46 6.68
N SER A 177 -1.65 21.40 6.97
CA SER A 177 -2.38 20.17 7.24
C SER A 177 -2.85 19.54 5.91
N TYR A 178 -1.89 19.20 5.05
CA TYR A 178 -2.17 18.84 3.65
C TYR A 178 -3.08 17.62 3.49
N ARG A 179 -2.98 16.62 4.38
CA ARG A 179 -3.87 15.45 4.36
C ARG A 179 -5.33 15.83 4.63
N ASN A 180 -5.56 16.74 5.58
CA ASN A 180 -6.91 17.22 5.87
C ASN A 180 -7.44 18.11 4.74
N ALA A 181 -6.56 18.93 4.13
CA ALA A 181 -6.90 19.72 2.95
C ALA A 181 -7.36 18.82 1.78
N LEU A 182 -6.62 17.74 1.51
CA LEU A 182 -6.97 16.76 0.46
C LEU A 182 -8.38 16.19 0.63
N VAL A 183 -8.76 15.82 1.86
CA VAL A 183 -10.11 15.32 2.15
C VAL A 183 -11.17 16.35 1.80
N ARG A 184 -10.95 17.63 2.14
CA ARG A 184 -11.93 18.71 1.89
C ARG A 184 -12.03 19.09 0.42
N PHE A 185 -10.91 19.11 -0.30
CA PHE A 185 -10.96 19.32 -1.74
C PHE A 185 -11.59 18.13 -2.48
N GLN A 186 -11.37 16.90 -2.00
CA GLN A 186 -12.05 15.72 -2.55
C GLN A 186 -13.57 15.81 -2.32
N ASP A 187 -14.00 16.18 -1.12
CA ASP A 187 -15.41 16.44 -0.80
C ASP A 187 -16.01 17.45 -1.81
N LEU A 188 -15.28 18.52 -2.14
CA LEU A 188 -15.73 19.52 -3.11
C LEU A 188 -15.90 18.92 -4.50
N VAL A 189 -14.87 18.21 -4.99
CA VAL A 189 -14.84 17.63 -6.34
C VAL A 189 -15.95 16.59 -6.56
N GLU A 190 -16.27 15.81 -5.52
CA GLU A 190 -17.29 14.76 -5.57
C GLU A 190 -18.71 15.31 -5.37
N LYS A 191 -18.92 16.18 -4.37
CA LYS A 191 -20.26 16.64 -3.97
C LYS A 191 -20.74 17.82 -4.79
N PHE A 192 -19.84 18.61 -5.37
CA PHE A 192 -20.16 19.80 -6.15
C PHE A 192 -19.55 19.72 -7.56
N PRO A 193 -19.99 18.76 -8.41
CA PRO A 193 -19.40 18.51 -9.72
C PRO A 193 -19.49 19.69 -10.70
N ASN A 194 -20.43 20.60 -10.49
CA ASN A 194 -20.64 21.80 -11.32
C ASN A 194 -20.09 23.09 -10.68
N SER A 195 -19.34 22.99 -9.58
CA SER A 195 -18.79 24.15 -8.89
C SER A 195 -17.70 24.84 -9.72
N ASP A 196 -17.74 26.18 -9.76
CA ASP A 196 -16.65 26.99 -10.32
C ASP A 196 -15.33 26.82 -9.53
N LYS A 197 -15.39 26.29 -8.31
CA LYS A 197 -14.22 25.98 -7.46
C LYS A 197 -13.67 24.57 -7.68
N ARG A 198 -14.34 23.74 -8.48
CA ARG A 198 -13.93 22.33 -8.68
C ARG A 198 -12.52 22.20 -9.23
N CYS A 199 -12.21 22.93 -10.30
CA CYS A 199 -10.90 22.88 -10.94
C CYS A 199 -9.79 23.52 -10.09
N ASP A 200 -10.15 24.53 -9.30
CA ASP A 200 -9.25 25.14 -8.33
C ASP A 200 -8.94 24.14 -7.21
N ALA A 201 -9.96 23.46 -6.67
CA ALA A 201 -9.80 22.41 -5.65
C ALA A 201 -8.92 21.27 -6.15
N MET A 202 -9.11 20.79 -7.39
CA MET A 202 -8.22 19.78 -8.00
C MET A 202 -6.78 20.26 -8.12
N SER A 203 -6.56 21.55 -8.43
CA SER A 203 -5.21 22.12 -8.43
C SER A 203 -4.61 22.12 -7.02
N ARG A 204 -5.40 22.50 -6.01
CA ARG A 204 -4.96 22.45 -4.61
C ARG A 204 -4.71 21.02 -4.10
N GLN A 205 -5.39 20.00 -4.63
CA GLN A 205 -5.04 18.61 -4.35
C GLN A 205 -3.65 18.26 -4.89
N VAL A 206 -3.32 18.69 -6.11
CA VAL A 206 -1.97 18.50 -6.68
C VAL A 206 -0.93 19.19 -5.79
N ASP A 207 -1.15 20.45 -5.42
CA ASP A 207 -0.25 21.21 -4.56
C ASP A 207 -0.05 20.51 -3.19
N ALA A 208 -1.13 19.96 -2.62
CA ALA A 208 -1.08 19.23 -1.36
C ALA A 208 -0.29 17.92 -1.48
N PHE A 209 -0.43 17.16 -2.57
CA PHE A 209 0.37 15.95 -2.81
C PHE A 209 1.85 16.28 -2.99
N GLN A 210 2.18 17.35 -3.73
CA GLN A 210 3.56 17.82 -3.87
C GLN A 210 4.16 18.23 -2.52
N ALA A 211 3.40 18.95 -1.70
CA ALA A 211 3.85 19.36 -0.37
C ALA A 211 4.08 18.16 0.59
N LEU A 212 3.44 17.02 0.30
CA LEU A 212 3.65 15.75 1.01
C LEU A 212 4.79 14.89 0.41
N GLY A 213 5.38 15.28 -0.71
CA GLY A 213 6.38 14.48 -1.45
C GLY A 213 5.78 13.28 -2.18
N MET A 214 4.47 13.32 -2.47
CA MET A 214 3.72 12.27 -3.15
C MET A 214 3.65 12.57 -4.65
N ASP A 215 4.80 12.48 -5.32
CA ASP A 215 4.97 12.97 -6.71
C ASP A 215 4.15 12.19 -7.74
N GLU A 216 3.99 10.87 -7.56
CA GLU A 216 3.18 10.03 -8.46
C GLU A 216 1.70 10.40 -8.37
N GLU A 217 1.19 10.60 -7.15
CA GLU A 217 -0.18 11.05 -6.92
C GLU A 217 -0.40 12.47 -7.44
N ALA A 218 0.54 13.38 -7.20
CA ALA A 218 0.49 14.75 -7.73
C ALA A 218 0.38 14.74 -9.27
N LYS A 219 1.19 13.91 -9.95
CA LYS A 219 1.13 13.73 -11.40
C LYS A 219 -0.20 13.16 -11.84
N SER A 220 -0.65 12.06 -11.22
CA SER A 220 -1.93 11.42 -11.55
C SER A 220 -3.12 12.37 -11.39
N TYR A 221 -3.18 13.14 -10.31
CA TYR A 221 -4.24 14.13 -10.09
C TYR A 221 -4.12 15.34 -11.04
N GLY A 222 -2.90 15.73 -11.41
CA GLY A 222 -2.67 16.78 -12.41
C GLY A 222 -3.16 16.39 -13.81
N ASP A 223 -2.95 15.14 -14.22
CA ASP A 223 -3.46 14.59 -15.47
C ASP A 223 -5.00 14.51 -15.44
N LEU A 224 -5.57 14.05 -14.32
CA LEU A 224 -7.03 14.01 -14.12
C LEU A 224 -7.65 15.42 -14.24
N ARG A 225 -7.09 16.41 -13.55
CA ARG A 225 -7.53 17.80 -13.67
C ARG A 225 -7.47 18.27 -15.12
N THR A 226 -6.37 18.00 -15.83
CA THR A 226 -6.20 18.43 -17.22
C THR A 226 -7.25 17.83 -18.15
N LYS A 227 -7.67 16.58 -17.89
CA LYS A 227 -8.73 15.91 -18.64
C LYS A 227 -10.11 16.52 -18.37
N GLU A 228 -10.41 16.82 -17.11
CA GLU A 228 -11.76 17.23 -16.68
C GLU A 228 -12.01 18.74 -16.76
N CYS A 229 -10.97 19.54 -16.58
CA CYS A 229 -11.05 21.01 -16.49
C CYS A 229 -10.56 21.73 -17.75
N ARG A 230 -10.21 20.99 -18.81
CA ARG A 230 -9.92 21.62 -20.10
C ARG A 230 -11.18 22.31 -20.59
N LYS A 231 -11.14 23.65 -20.68
CA LYS A 231 -12.17 24.45 -21.33
C LYS A 231 -12.44 23.89 -22.73
N ASN A 232 -13.70 23.54 -23.01
CA ASN A 232 -14.23 23.72 -24.36
C ASN A 232 -14.34 25.22 -24.65
#